data_AF-A0AAE7USN7-F1
#
_entry.id   AF-A0AAE7USN7-F1
#
_cell.length_a   1.000
_cell.length_b   1.000
_cell.length_c   1.000
_cell.angle_alpha   90.00
_cell.angle_beta   90.00
_cell.angle_gamma   90.00
#
_symmetry.space_group_name_H-M   'P 1'
#
loop_
_entity.id
_entity.type
_entity.pdbx_description
1 polymer ?
#
loop_
_entity_poly.entity_id
_entity_poly.type
_entity_poly.pdbx_seq_one_letter_code
_entity_poly.pdbx_strand_id
1 'polypeptide(L)'
;MHEKKLREIEKIADTIKGLATPGMKPKALIDAVKQQHPQATKKEIARAAFLSVILAADYDPDDTQALHDLAMDTRDEDQDRST
;
A
#
# COMPACT_ATOMS: atom_id res chain seq x y z
N MET A 1 15.87 5.22 -15.86
CA MET A 1 15.71 5.39 -14.39
C MET A 1 14.32 5.01 -13.88
N HIS A 2 13.23 5.27 -14.63
CA HIS A 2 11.86 4.93 -14.21
C HIS A 2 11.63 3.42 -14.00
N GLU A 3 12.21 2.56 -14.84
CA GLU A 3 12.00 1.10 -14.76
C GLU A 3 12.57 0.46 -13.49
N LYS A 4 13.74 0.90 -13.01
CA LYS A 4 14.30 0.42 -11.73
C LYS A 4 13.38 0.77 -10.56
N LYS A 5 12.76 1.95 -10.60
CA LYS A 5 11.88 2.41 -9.52
C LYS A 5 10.55 1.65 -9.50
N LEU A 6 10.04 1.30 -10.69
CA LEU A 6 8.89 0.40 -10.83
C LEU A 6 9.18 -0.99 -10.27
N ARG A 7 10.31 -1.60 -10.63
CA ARG A 7 10.69 -2.94 -10.11
C ARG A 7 10.82 -2.96 -8.58
N GLU A 8 11.28 -1.87 -7.97
CA GLU A 8 11.35 -1.78 -6.51
C GLU A 8 9.95 -1.64 -5.87
N ILE A 9 9.04 -0.88 -6.49
CA ILE A 9 7.64 -0.80 -6.04
C ILE A 9 6.95 -2.16 -6.17
N GLU A 10 7.21 -2.92 -7.24
CA GLU A 10 6.67 -4.27 -7.44
C GLU A 10 7.16 -5.25 -6.36
N LYS A 11 8.45 -5.22 -5.99
CA LYS A 11 8.98 -6.04 -4.89
C LYS A 11 8.36 -5.70 -3.55
N ILE A 12 8.15 -4.41 -3.28
CA ILE A 12 7.47 -3.96 -2.05
C ILE A 12 6.02 -4.43 -2.08
N ALA A 13 5.36 -4.43 -3.24
CA ALA A 13 3.98 -4.90 -3.39
C ALA A 13 3.86 -6.41 -3.11
N ASP A 14 4.77 -7.22 -3.66
CA ASP A 14 4.85 -8.66 -3.37
C ASP A 14 5.04 -8.94 -1.87
N THR A 15 5.90 -8.15 -1.22
CA THR A 15 6.11 -8.21 0.23
C THR A 15 4.85 -7.83 1.01
N ILE A 16 4.13 -6.79 0.57
CA ILE A 16 2.87 -6.37 1.20
C ILE A 16 1.82 -7.49 1.07
N LYS A 17 1.69 -8.14 -0.09
CA LYS A 17 0.76 -9.27 -0.26
C LYS A 17 1.06 -10.43 0.70
N GLY A 18 2.33 -10.73 0.96
CA GLY A 18 2.72 -11.78 1.90
C GLY A 18 2.54 -11.43 3.38
N LEU A 19 2.53 -10.13 3.72
CA LEU A 19 2.44 -9.65 5.12
C LEU A 19 1.01 -9.23 5.52
N ALA A 20 0.22 -8.77 4.56
CA ALA A 20 -1.13 -8.29 4.80
C ALA A 20 -2.03 -9.43 5.26
N THR A 21 -2.71 -9.24 6.40
CA THR A 21 -3.68 -10.17 6.95
C THR A 21 -4.95 -9.42 7.35
N PRO A 22 -6.14 -10.05 7.27
CA PRO A 22 -7.38 -9.42 7.69
C PRO A 22 -7.29 -8.92 9.15
N GLY A 23 -7.66 -7.66 9.38
CA GLY A 23 -7.59 -7.02 10.70
C GLY A 23 -6.21 -6.47 11.10
N MET A 24 -5.19 -6.56 10.23
CA MET A 24 -3.89 -5.96 10.49
C MET A 24 -3.96 -4.43 10.46
N LYS A 25 -3.33 -3.76 11.42
CA LYS A 25 -3.28 -2.29 11.46
C LYS A 25 -2.32 -1.75 10.40
N PRO A 26 -2.65 -0.63 9.70
CA PRO A 26 -1.78 -0.04 8.67
C PRO A 26 -0.35 0.26 9.16
N LYS A 27 -0.22 0.73 10.40
CA LYS A 27 1.09 1.00 11.01
C LYS A 27 1.95 -0.27 11.17
N ALA A 28 1.34 -1.37 11.59
CA ALA A 28 2.04 -2.64 11.75
C ALA A 28 2.52 -3.18 10.39
N LEU A 29 1.71 -3.02 9.34
CA LEU A 29 2.09 -3.38 7.99
C LEU A 29 3.27 -2.54 7.49
N ILE A 30 3.23 -1.21 7.68
CA ILE A 30 4.33 -0.32 7.30
C ILE A 30 5.63 -0.69 8.02
N ASP A 31 5.55 -0.95 9.33
CA ASP A 31 6.73 -1.31 10.12
C ASP A 31 7.31 -2.67 9.68
N ALA A 32 6.46 -3.66 9.38
CA ALA A 32 6.88 -4.96 8.87
C ALA A 32 7.53 -4.84 7.47
N VAL A 33 6.94 -4.06 6.57
CA VAL A 33 7.51 -3.79 5.23
C VAL A 33 8.86 -3.09 5.35
N LYS A 34 9.00 -2.12 6.26
CA LYS A 34 10.27 -1.43 6.49
C LYS A 34 11.38 -2.31 7.07
N GLN A 35 11.04 -3.36 7.81
CA GLN A 35 12.03 -4.33 8.27
C GLN A 35 12.67 -5.08 7.09
N GLN A 36 11.88 -5.37 6.05
CA GLN A 36 12.38 -6.04 4.83
C GLN A 36 12.93 -5.06 3.78
N HIS A 37 12.40 -3.84 3.73
CA HIS A 37 12.79 -2.77 2.80
C HIS A 37 13.15 -1.49 3.56
N PRO A 38 14.33 -1.40 4.21
CA PRO A 38 14.69 -0.27 5.07
C PRO A 38 14.77 1.07 4.32
N GLN A 39 15.03 1.03 3.01
CA GLN A 39 15.13 2.20 2.16
C GLN A 39 13.78 2.67 1.61
N ALA A 40 12.71 1.88 1.78
CA ALA A 40 11.41 2.22 1.25
C ALA A 40 10.82 3.42 1.99
N THR A 41 10.47 4.46 1.23
CA THR A 41 9.77 5.61 1.76
C THR A 41 8.31 5.26 2.03
N LYS A 42 7.65 5.97 2.96
CA LYS A 42 6.20 5.81 3.19
C LYS A 42 5.37 5.95 1.91
N LYS A 43 5.79 6.84 1.00
CA LYS A 43 5.13 7.05 -0.30
C LYS A 43 5.27 5.85 -1.23
N GLU A 44 6.43 5.19 -1.24
CA GLU A 44 6.64 3.97 -2.04
C GLU A 44 5.85 2.79 -1.46
N ILE A 45 5.81 2.65 -0.13
CA ILE A 45 5.02 1.64 0.55
C ILE A 45 3.53 1.83 0.25
N ALA A 46 3.00 3.06 0.34
CA ALA A 46 1.61 3.34 -0.01
C ALA A 46 1.30 3.00 -1.48
N ARG A 47 2.16 3.43 -2.42
CA ARG A 47 2.00 3.09 -3.85
C ARG A 47 2.04 1.58 -4.10
N ALA A 48 2.93 0.87 -3.43
CA ALA A 48 3.03 -0.59 -3.53
C ALA A 48 1.81 -1.30 -2.92
N ALA A 49 1.25 -0.76 -1.83
CA ALA A 49 0.00 -1.24 -1.26
C ALA A 49 -1.12 -1.09 -2.28
N PHE A 50 -1.32 0.12 -2.84
CA PHE A 50 -2.29 0.38 -3.92
C PHE A 50 -2.09 -0.52 -5.14
N LEU A 51 -0.85 -0.73 -5.57
CA LEU A 51 -0.55 -1.65 -6.65
C LEU A 51 -0.97 -3.09 -6.29
N SER A 52 -0.75 -3.52 -5.05
CA SER A 52 -1.17 -4.84 -4.56
C SER A 52 -2.68 -5.01 -4.62
N VAL A 53 -3.45 -3.97 -4.27
CA VAL A 53 -4.91 -3.90 -4.40
C VAL A 53 -5.34 -4.12 -5.84
N ILE A 54 -4.80 -3.32 -6.76
CA ILE A 54 -5.19 -3.35 -8.17
C ILE A 54 -4.91 -4.74 -8.76
N LEU A 55 -3.75 -5.31 -8.41
CA LEU A 55 -3.36 -6.66 -8.82
C LEU A 55 -4.15 -7.77 -8.10
N ALA A 56 -4.83 -7.48 -6.99
CA ALA A 56 -5.68 -8.43 -6.26
C ALA A 56 -7.16 -8.32 -6.68
N ALA A 57 -7.61 -7.12 -7.10
CA ALA A 57 -8.94 -6.85 -7.63
C ALA A 57 -9.22 -7.59 -8.95
N ASP A 58 -8.17 -7.92 -9.72
CA ASP A 58 -8.26 -8.84 -10.86
C ASP A 58 -8.55 -10.31 -10.44
N TYR A 59 -8.45 -10.63 -9.14
CA TYR A 59 -8.56 -11.99 -8.61
C TYR A 59 -9.71 -12.21 -7.59
N ASP A 60 -10.18 -11.20 -6.84
CA ASP A 60 -11.31 -11.35 -5.90
C ASP A 60 -12.00 -10.01 -5.51
N PRO A 61 -13.34 -9.86 -5.65
CA PRO A 61 -14.06 -8.60 -5.38
C PRO A 61 -14.12 -8.15 -3.90
N ASP A 62 -14.01 -9.05 -2.92
CA ASP A 62 -14.12 -8.67 -1.49
C ASP A 62 -12.90 -7.87 -0.98
N ASP A 63 -11.70 -8.15 -1.50
CA ASP A 63 -10.49 -7.37 -1.19
C ASP A 63 -10.56 -5.95 -1.76
N THR A 64 -11.26 -5.76 -2.88
CA THR A 64 -11.38 -4.47 -3.57
C THR A 64 -12.09 -3.42 -2.70
N GLN A 65 -13.10 -3.83 -1.92
CA GLN A 65 -13.89 -2.92 -1.09
C GLN A 65 -13.09 -2.39 0.11
N ALA A 66 -12.39 -3.26 0.83
CA ALA A 66 -11.57 -2.89 1.99
C ALA A 66 -10.46 -1.89 1.62
N LEU A 67 -9.95 -2.01 0.40
CA LEU A 67 -8.85 -1.20 -0.11
C LEU A 67 -9.34 0.13 -0.70
N HIS A 68 -10.57 0.17 -1.22
CA HIS A 68 -11.25 1.39 -1.62
C HIS A 68 -11.55 2.31 -0.41
N ASP A 69 -12.07 1.75 0.69
CA ASP A 69 -12.41 2.53 1.89
C ASP A 69 -11.16 3.16 2.53
N LEU A 70 -10.04 2.42 2.56
CA LEU A 70 -8.75 2.93 3.03
C LEU A 70 -8.22 4.10 2.17
N ALA A 71 -8.52 4.09 0.86
CA ALA A 71 -8.10 5.13 -0.06
C ALA A 71 -8.88 6.44 0.15
N MET A 72 -10.18 6.33 0.41
CA MET A 72 -11.06 7.49 0.65
C MET A 72 -10.71 8.20 1.96
N ASP A 73 -10.51 7.46 3.04
CA ASP A 73 -10.17 8.06 4.35
C ASP A 73 -8.84 8.82 4.32
N THR A 74 -7.85 8.31 3.59
CA THR A 74 -6.57 9.03 3.45
C THR A 74 -6.63 10.31 2.60
N ARG A 75 -7.73 10.54 1.87
CA ARG A 75 -7.92 11.71 1.02
C ARG A 75 -8.55 12.88 1.77
N ASP A 76 -9.41 12.63 2.76
CA ASP A 76 -10.10 13.69 3.51
C ASP A 76 -9.22 14.35 4.58
N GLU A 77 -8.18 13.66 5.09
CA GLU A 77 -7.21 14.28 6.01
C GLU A 77 -6.32 15.36 5.35
N ASP A 78 -6.29 15.47 4.02
CA ASP A 78 -5.56 16.52 3.28
C ASP A 78 -6.41 17.76 2.96
N GLN A 79 -7.73 17.75 3.21
CA GLN A 79 -8.61 18.90 2.91
C GLN A 79 -8.70 19.95 4.02
N ASP A 80 -8.31 19.64 5.26
CA ASP A 80 -8.42 20.54 6.42
C ASP A 80 -7.16 21.41 6.67
N ARG A 81 -6.39 21.70 5.62
CA ARG A 81 -5.19 22.58 5.70
C ARG A 81 -5.22 23.80 4.79
N SER A 82 -6.38 24.13 4.25
CA SER A 82 -6.58 25.30 3.39
C SER A 82 -7.83 26.10 3.78
N THR A 83 -7.88 26.64 5.00
CA THR A 83 -8.69 27.83 5.33
C THR A 83 -7.98 28.68 6.36
#